data_AF-A0A938S8K9-F1
#
_entry.id   AF-A0A938S8K9-F1
#
_cell.length_a   1.000
_cell.length_b   1.000
_cell.length_c   1.000
_cell.angle_alpha   90.00
_cell.angle_beta   90.00
_cell.angle_gamma   90.00
#
_symmetry.space_group_name_H-M   'P 1'
#
loop_
_entity.id
_entity.type
_entity.pdbx_description
1 polymer ?
#
loop_
_entity_poly.entity_id
_entity_poly.type
_entity_poly.pdbx_seq_one_letter_code
_entity_poly.pdbx_strand_id
1 'polypeptide(L)'
;MPLPKVFDGGVRYATHGLLPLGIIAMGVRMDFFKVLAVGGKSLGIILVCMAIAIVLTYGLGVRLRLPQKLSALIGVGTAVCGGSAIVATAPVIEASDEDVAFSVTTITLFGLVAVFAFPILGAWL
;
A
#
# COMPACT_ATOMS: atom_id res chain seq x y z
N MET A 1 2.67 -9.05 -13.37
CA MET A 1 3.72 -9.04 -14.41
C MET A 1 4.49 -10.35 -14.32
N PRO A 2 4.39 -11.26 -15.29
CA PRO A 2 5.24 -12.45 -15.30
C PRO A 2 6.67 -12.01 -15.63
N LEU A 3 7.56 -12.07 -14.63
CA LEU A 3 8.92 -11.61 -14.77
C LEU A 3 9.73 -12.63 -15.60
N PRO A 4 10.49 -12.21 -16.63
CA PRO A 4 11.40 -13.12 -17.32
C PRO A 4 12.44 -13.68 -16.33
N LYS A 5 12.57 -15.01 -16.28
CA LYS A 5 13.37 -15.79 -15.31
C LYS A 5 14.86 -15.40 -15.20
N VAL A 6 15.35 -14.55 -16.10
CA VAL A 6 16.73 -14.06 -16.14
C VAL A 6 17.00 -13.01 -15.05
N PHE A 7 15.98 -12.25 -14.62
CA PHE A 7 16.12 -11.18 -13.62
C PHE A 7 15.71 -11.60 -12.19
N ASP A 8 15.29 -12.84 -12.00
CA ASP A 8 14.76 -13.33 -10.72
C ASP A 8 15.80 -13.22 -9.59
N GLY A 9 17.06 -13.56 -9.87
CA GLY A 9 18.15 -13.47 -8.88
C GLY A 9 18.42 -12.04 -8.39
N GLY A 10 18.39 -11.05 -9.29
CA GLY A 10 18.62 -9.64 -8.95
C GLY A 10 17.45 -9.02 -8.19
N VAL A 11 16.22 -9.34 -8.59
CA VAL A 11 15.01 -8.90 -7.87
C VAL A 11 14.98 -9.51 -6.48
N ARG A 12 15.30 -10.80 -6.32
CA ARG A 12 15.32 -11.45 -5.00
C ARG A 12 16.35 -10.83 -4.06
N TYR A 13 17.53 -10.45 -4.57
CA TYR A 13 18.53 -9.73 -3.77
C TYR A 13 18.04 -8.33 -3.35
N ALA A 14 17.39 -7.59 -4.25
CA ALA A 14 16.85 -6.28 -3.93
C ALA A 14 15.71 -6.35 -2.91
N THR A 15 14.76 -7.27 -3.08
CA THR A 15 13.59 -7.40 -2.20
C THR A 15 13.93 -8.00 -0.84
N HIS A 16 14.88 -8.95 -0.77
CA HIS A 16 15.21 -9.66 0.47
C HIS A 16 16.47 -9.14 1.18
N GLY A 17 17.34 -8.40 0.48
CA GLY A 17 18.56 -7.81 1.04
C GLY A 17 18.47 -6.31 1.20
N LEU A 18 18.21 -5.59 0.10
CA LEU A 18 18.30 -4.13 0.06
C LEU A 18 17.08 -3.42 0.67
N LEU A 19 15.87 -3.93 0.41
CA LEU A 19 14.63 -3.35 0.92
C LEU A 19 14.55 -3.39 2.46
N PRO A 20 14.86 -4.52 3.14
CA PRO A 20 14.87 -4.57 4.60
C PRO A 20 15.95 -3.68 5.22
N LEU A 21 17.13 -3.59 4.60
CA LEU A 21 18.18 -2.66 5.02
C LEU A 21 17.70 -1.20 4.97
N GLY A 22 16.95 -0.83 3.92
CA GLY A 22 16.32 0.49 3.82
C GLY A 22 15.28 0.74 4.92
N ILE A 23 14.43 -0.25 5.23
CA ILE A 23 13.43 -0.14 6.31
C ILE A 23 14.11 0.02 7.68
N ILE A 24 15.18 -0.74 7.95
CA ILE A 24 15.96 -0.62 9.19
C ILE A 24 16.60 0.75 9.31
N ALA A 25 17.24 1.25 8.23
CA ALA A 25 17.85 2.58 8.22
C ALA A 25 16.80 3.69 8.39
N MET A 26 15.59 3.53 7.82
CA MET A 26 14.48 4.46 8.03
C MET A 26 14.03 4.47 9.50
N GLY A 27 13.99 3.29 10.15
CA GLY A 27 13.69 3.15 11.57
C GLY A 27 14.74 3.81 12.48
N VAL A 28 16.03 3.69 12.15
CA VAL A 28 17.12 4.34 12.90
C VAL A 28 17.08 5.87 12.78
N ARG A 29 16.63 6.40 11.64
CA ARG A 29 16.39 7.85 11.45
C ARG A 29 15.17 8.36 12.22
N MET A 30 14.29 7.47 12.67
CA MET A 30 13.07 7.81 13.37
C MET A 30 13.40 8.08 14.85
N ASP A 31 13.08 9.29 15.29
CA ASP A 31 13.45 9.81 16.61
C ASP A 31 12.68 9.03 17.71
N PHE A 32 13.34 8.05 18.34
CA PHE A 32 12.73 7.09 19.29
C PHE A 32 11.90 7.76 20.39
N PHE A 33 12.34 8.95 20.83
CA PHE A 33 11.63 9.75 21.83
C PHE A 33 10.30 10.31 21.31
N LYS A 34 10.26 10.71 20.04
CA LYS A 34 9.07 11.17 19.34
C LYS A 34 8.11 10.02 19.07
N VAL A 35 8.62 8.83 18.75
CA VAL A 35 7.80 7.61 18.61
C VAL A 35 7.20 7.18 19.94
N LEU A 36 7.91 7.30 21.06
CA LEU A 36 7.35 6.96 22.38
C LEU A 36 6.28 7.96 22.84
N ALA A 37 6.52 9.27 22.65
CA ALA A 37 5.60 10.32 23.06
C ALA A 37 4.36 10.41 22.15
N VAL A 38 4.54 10.24 20.83
CA VAL A 38 3.45 10.26 19.86
C VAL A 38 2.83 8.88 19.69
N GLY A 39 3.52 7.80 20.04
CA GLY A 39 3.15 6.41 19.76
C GLY A 39 1.75 6.06 20.25
N GLY A 40 1.40 6.40 21.50
CA GLY A 40 0.06 6.11 22.02
C GLY A 40 -1.07 6.83 21.27
N LYS A 41 -0.85 8.08 20.87
CA LYS A 41 -1.88 8.90 20.19
C LYS A 41 -1.91 8.69 18.67
N SER A 42 -0.74 8.47 18.05
CA SER A 42 -0.61 8.16 16.63
C SER A 42 -1.12 6.77 16.29
N LEU A 43 -0.89 5.76 17.14
CA LEU A 43 -1.46 4.43 16.90
C LEU A 43 -2.98 4.50 16.74
N GLY A 44 -3.64 5.26 17.63
CA GLY A 44 -5.08 5.46 17.57
C GLY A 44 -5.53 6.12 16.26
N ILE A 45 -4.83 7.19 15.83
CA ILE A 45 -5.14 7.88 14.57
C ILE A 45 -4.90 6.96 13.36
N ILE A 46 -3.80 6.21 13.34
CA ILE A 46 -3.49 5.27 12.25
C ILE A 46 -4.56 4.19 12.16
N LEU A 47 -4.94 3.57 13.29
CA LEU A 47 -6.01 2.57 13.34
C LEU A 47 -7.35 3.13 12.85
N VAL A 48 -7.72 4.34 13.31
CA VAL A 48 -8.97 4.99 12.90
C VAL A 48 -8.94 5.32 11.41
N CYS A 49 -7.86 5.92 10.90
CA CYS A 49 -7.71 6.21 9.47
C CYS A 49 -7.74 4.92 8.63
N MET A 50 -7.06 3.85 9.05
CA MET A 50 -7.10 2.56 8.38
C MET A 50 -8.52 1.98 8.38
N ALA A 51 -9.21 2.00 9.50
CA ALA A 51 -10.58 1.50 9.60
C ALA A 51 -11.52 2.29 8.68
N ILE A 52 -11.43 3.62 8.67
CA ILE A 52 -12.21 4.49 7.78
C ILE A 52 -11.89 4.18 6.31
N ALA A 53 -10.61 4.08 5.96
CA ALA A 53 -10.18 3.78 4.59
C ALA A 53 -10.71 2.41 4.13
N ILE A 54 -10.63 1.39 4.98
CA ILE A 54 -11.13 0.04 4.68
C ILE A 54 -12.66 0.05 4.55
N VAL A 55 -13.39 0.73 5.44
CA VAL A 55 -14.86 0.82 5.37
C VAL A 55 -15.31 1.56 4.11
N LEU A 56 -14.67 2.67 3.77
CA LEU A 56 -14.99 3.45 2.58
C LEU A 56 -14.70 2.67 1.29
N THR A 57 -13.53 2.02 1.21
CA THR A 57 -13.14 1.23 0.03
C THR A 57 -14.01 -0.02 -0.12
N TYR A 58 -14.35 -0.70 0.97
CA TYR A 58 -15.31 -1.81 0.95
C TYR A 58 -16.71 -1.36 0.53
N GLY A 59 -17.19 -0.23 1.07
CA GLY A 59 -18.49 0.35 0.72
C GLY A 59 -18.58 0.76 -0.75
N LEU A 60 -17.54 1.42 -1.28
CA LEU A 60 -17.45 1.75 -2.71
C LEU A 60 -17.34 0.49 -3.57
N GLY A 61 -16.52 -0.50 -3.18
CA GLY A 61 -16.35 -1.72 -3.96
C GLY A 61 -17.63 -2.55 -4.08
N VAL A 62 -18.45 -2.61 -3.01
CA VAL A 62 -19.79 -3.21 -3.06
C VAL A 62 -20.70 -2.44 -4.02
N ARG A 63 -20.64 -1.09 -4.02
CA ARG A 63 -21.48 -0.27 -4.91
C ARG A 63 -21.12 -0.41 -6.39
N LEU A 64 -19.85 -0.63 -6.69
CA LEU A 64 -19.31 -0.86 -8.04
C LEU A 64 -19.39 -2.33 -8.51
N ARG A 65 -19.96 -3.26 -7.71
CA ARG A 65 -20.03 -4.71 -8.00
C ARG A 65 -18.67 -5.35 -8.31
N LEU A 66 -17.60 -4.90 -7.64
CA LEU A 66 -16.29 -5.53 -7.76
C LEU A 66 -16.29 -6.91 -7.07
N PRO A 67 -15.51 -7.89 -7.56
CA PRO A 67 -15.28 -9.12 -6.82
C PRO A 67 -14.67 -8.79 -5.44
N GLN A 68 -15.16 -9.46 -4.38
CA GLN A 68 -14.79 -9.15 -3.00
C GLN A 68 -13.28 -9.18 -2.76
N LYS A 69 -12.56 -10.06 -3.48
CA LYS A 69 -11.10 -10.16 -3.45
C LYS A 69 -10.43 -8.87 -3.93
N LEU A 70 -10.85 -8.33 -5.07
CA LEU A 70 -10.32 -7.09 -5.65
C LEU A 70 -10.57 -5.88 -4.75
N SER A 71 -11.78 -5.79 -4.19
CA SER A 71 -12.12 -4.71 -3.25
C SER A 71 -11.31 -4.77 -1.95
N ALA A 72 -11.01 -5.98 -1.45
CA ALA A 72 -10.17 -6.17 -0.27
C ALA A 72 -8.70 -5.83 -0.57
N LEU A 73 -8.16 -6.26 -1.72
CA LEU A 73 -6.80 -5.94 -2.16
C LEU A 73 -6.62 -4.42 -2.30
N ILE A 74 -7.58 -3.74 -2.93
CA ILE A 74 -7.53 -2.29 -3.08
C ILE A 74 -7.67 -1.60 -1.72
N GLY A 75 -8.58 -2.04 -0.86
CA GLY A 75 -8.77 -1.46 0.47
C GLY A 75 -7.53 -1.55 1.36
N VAL A 76 -6.90 -2.73 1.42
CA VAL A 76 -5.66 -2.93 2.18
C VAL A 76 -4.50 -2.19 1.54
N GLY A 77 -4.41 -2.21 0.20
CA GLY A 77 -3.43 -1.45 -0.56
C GLY A 77 -3.50 0.04 -0.25
N THR A 78 -4.68 0.65 -0.32
CA THR A 78 -4.86 2.09 -0.08
C THR A 78 -4.66 2.48 1.40
N ALA A 79 -4.98 1.61 2.35
CA ALA A 79 -4.89 1.93 3.78
C ALA A 79 -3.47 1.82 4.38
N VAL A 80 -2.59 0.97 3.81
CA VAL A 80 -1.27 0.69 4.41
C VAL A 80 -0.14 1.40 3.66
N CYS A 81 0.20 0.92 2.46
CA CYS A 81 1.38 1.40 1.72
C CYS A 81 1.34 1.07 0.21
N GLY A 82 0.16 0.79 -0.33
CA GLY A 82 -0.05 0.54 -1.76
C GLY A 82 0.34 -0.88 -2.18
N GLY A 83 1.20 -0.98 -3.19
CA GLY A 83 1.54 -2.24 -3.87
C GLY A 83 2.19 -3.29 -2.96
N SER A 84 2.99 -2.88 -1.97
CA SER A 84 3.65 -3.82 -1.03
C SER A 84 2.63 -4.59 -0.19
N ALA A 85 1.55 -3.94 0.22
CA ALA A 85 0.48 -4.56 0.98
C ALA A 85 -0.36 -5.51 0.10
N ILE A 86 -0.58 -5.16 -1.17
CA ILE A 86 -1.29 -6.01 -2.13
C ILE A 86 -0.52 -7.31 -2.38
N VAL A 87 0.80 -7.23 -2.61
CA VAL A 87 1.63 -8.42 -2.86
C VAL A 87 1.71 -9.31 -1.61
N ALA A 88 1.76 -8.74 -0.41
CA ALA A 88 1.78 -9.49 0.84
C ALA A 88 0.44 -10.20 1.13
N THR A 89 -0.69 -9.57 0.78
CA THR A 89 -2.03 -10.11 1.03
C THR A 89 -2.54 -11.02 -0.08
N ALA A 90 -2.07 -10.87 -1.32
CA ALA A 90 -2.45 -11.71 -2.47
C ALA A 90 -2.47 -13.23 -2.19
N PRO A 91 -1.42 -13.84 -1.57
CA PRO A 91 -1.43 -15.27 -1.25
C PRO A 91 -2.36 -15.63 -0.08
N VAL A 92 -2.72 -14.68 0.79
CA VAL A 92 -3.61 -14.91 1.95
C VAL A 92 -5.08 -14.99 1.54
N ILE A 93 -5.48 -14.28 0.48
CA ILE A 93 -6.88 -14.21 0.01
C ILE A 93 -7.13 -15.08 -1.23
N GLU A 94 -6.14 -15.88 -1.63
CA GLU A 94 -6.13 -16.67 -2.88
C GLU A 94 -6.59 -15.81 -4.06
N ALA A 95 -6.03 -14.60 -4.18
CA ALA A 95 -6.37 -13.69 -5.27
C ALA A 95 -5.74 -14.19 -6.57
N SER A 96 -6.48 -14.10 -7.68
CA SER A 96 -5.92 -14.44 -8.99
C SER A 96 -4.85 -13.43 -9.40
N ASP A 97 -3.87 -13.85 -10.20
CA ASP A 97 -2.83 -12.93 -10.72
C ASP A 97 -3.45 -11.76 -11.50
N GLU A 98 -4.61 -11.98 -12.11
CA GLU A 98 -5.39 -10.97 -12.84
C GLU A 98 -5.98 -9.92 -11.88
N ASP A 99 -6.56 -10.35 -10.75
CA ASP A 99 -7.08 -9.45 -9.71
C ASP A 99 -5.96 -8.61 -9.06
N VAL A 100 -4.81 -9.25 -8.82
CA VAL A 100 -3.63 -8.55 -8.27
C VAL A 100 -3.15 -7.49 -9.25
N ALA A 101 -2.98 -7.85 -10.53
CA ALA A 101 -2.53 -6.93 -11.56
C ALA A 101 -3.50 -5.75 -11.74
N PHE A 102 -4.80 -6.01 -11.74
CA PHE A 102 -5.81 -4.98 -11.87
C PHE A 102 -5.78 -4.02 -10.66
N SER A 103 -5.70 -4.56 -9.44
CA SER A 103 -5.61 -3.77 -8.21
C SER A 103 -4.39 -2.86 -8.17
N VAL A 104 -3.21 -3.41 -8.45
CA VAL A 104 -1.94 -2.66 -8.48
C VAL A 104 -1.99 -1.56 -9.54
N THR A 105 -2.53 -1.86 -10.71
CA THR A 105 -2.66 -0.90 -11.81
C THR A 105 -3.56 0.25 -11.41
N THR A 106 -4.77 -0.02 -10.90
CA THR A 106 -5.71 1.01 -10.46
C THR A 106 -5.11 1.89 -9.36
N ILE A 107 -4.47 1.30 -8.34
CA ILE A 107 -3.84 2.05 -7.24
C ILE A 107 -2.69 2.92 -7.75
N THR A 108 -1.85 2.41 -8.65
CA THR A 108 -0.74 3.17 -9.21
C THR A 108 -1.23 4.33 -10.07
N LEU A 109 -2.28 4.10 -10.88
CA LEU A 109 -2.91 5.13 -11.69
C LEU A 109 -3.48 6.26 -10.81
N PHE A 110 -4.22 5.90 -9.76
CA PHE A 110 -4.77 6.87 -8.82
C PHE A 110 -3.67 7.61 -8.04
N GLY A 111 -2.62 6.88 -7.63
CA GLY A 111 -1.45 7.46 -6.97
C GLY A 111 -0.70 8.45 -7.86
N LEU A 112 -0.52 8.13 -9.14
CA LEU A 112 0.08 9.03 -10.12
C LEU A 112 -0.75 10.30 -10.27
N VAL A 113 -2.07 10.17 -10.43
CA VAL A 113 -2.98 11.32 -10.50
C VAL A 113 -2.88 12.17 -9.24
N ALA A 114 -2.84 11.54 -8.05
CA ALA A 114 -2.69 12.26 -6.79
C ALA A 114 -1.36 13.02 -6.71
N VAL A 115 -0.24 12.42 -7.12
CA VAL A 115 1.09 13.08 -7.14
C VAL A 115 1.10 14.32 -8.02
N PHE A 116 0.34 14.34 -9.11
CA PHE A 116 0.18 15.55 -9.93
C PHE A 116 -0.86 16.53 -9.36
N ALA A 117 -1.96 16.03 -8.77
CA ALA A 117 -3.02 16.86 -8.22
C ALA A 117 -2.62 17.60 -6.94
N PHE A 118 -1.90 16.93 -6.03
CA PHE A 118 -1.46 17.51 -4.75
C PHE A 118 -0.61 18.79 -4.90
N PRO A 119 0.45 18.85 -5.74
CA PRO A 119 1.22 20.08 -5.92
C PRO A 119 0.41 21.19 -6.58
N ILE A 120 -0.56 20.88 -7.44
CA ILE A 120 -1.46 21.90 -8.01
C ILE A 120 -2.36 22.47 -6.92
N LEU A 121 -2.99 21.61 -6.11
CA LEU A 121 -3.81 22.02 -4.97
C LEU A 121 -3.01 22.81 -3.93
N GLY A 122 -1.77 22.39 -3.66
CA GLY A 122 -0.86 23.07 -2.74
C GLY A 122 -0.26 24.37 -3.30
N ALA A 123 -0.21 24.55 -4.62
CA ALA A 123 0.21 25.80 -5.23
C ALA A 123 -0.88 26.89 -5.22
N TRP A 124 -2.15 26.49 -5.06
CA TRP A 124 -3.29 27.40 -4.95
C TRP A 124 -3.64 27.80 -3.50
N LEU A 125 -3.01 27.18 -2.47
CA LEU A 125 -3.23 27.44 -1.05
C LEU A 125 -2.04 28.18 -0.42
#